data_AF-A0AAV1LXS5-F1
#
_entry.id   AF-A0AAV1LXS5-F1
#
_cell.length_a   1.000
_cell.length_b   1.000
_cell.length_c   1.000
_cell.angle_alpha   90.00
_cell.angle_beta   90.00
_cell.angle_gamma   90.00
#
_symmetry.space_group_name_H-M   'P 1'
#
loop_
_entity.id
_entity.type
_entity.pdbx_description
1 polymer ?
#
loop_
_entity_poly.entity_id
_entity_poly.type
_entity_poly.pdbx_seq_one_letter_code
_entity_poly.pdbx_strand_id
1 'polypeptide(L)'
;MNSKNQIVATANIINNMYRLNTPGGDYACMSEVGEQNIFLWHQRMGHLNFDRLKKMPENADHVTFSANTQSLTCVTCKEGKQTRLPFKSEGNRSTVPLQLVHSDICGPMETQTIGSAKYFLTFTNDYTKNVNVYFLSKKSDTLTKFKEFKNEVENQLNSLIKILRTDNGLE
;
A
#
# COMPACT_ATOMS: atom_id res chain seq x y z
N MET A 1 -18.05 46.83 10.96
CA MET A 1 -17.73 48.16 11.50
C MET A 1 -16.21 48.30 11.52
N ASN A 2 -15.63 49.46 11.20
CA ASN A 2 -14.19 49.69 11.32
C ASN A 2 -13.81 50.17 12.75
N SER A 3 -12.51 50.35 13.01
CA SER A 3 -11.97 50.88 14.28
C SER A 3 -12.44 52.31 14.63
N LYS A 4 -13.15 52.99 13.73
CA LYS A 4 -13.79 54.29 13.93
C LYS A 4 -15.32 54.18 14.08
N ASN A 5 -15.84 52.98 14.34
CA ASN A 5 -17.26 52.69 14.49
C ASN A 5 -18.14 53.02 13.26
N GLN A 6 -17.56 53.10 12.07
CA GLN A 6 -18.30 53.33 10.84
C GLN A 6 -18.77 52.00 10.25
N ILE A 7 -20.02 51.97 9.78
CA ILE A 7 -20.55 50.84 9.01
C ILE A 7 -19.83 50.82 7.66
N VAL A 8 -19.04 49.78 7.44
CA VAL A 8 -18.25 49.60 6.21
C VAL A 8 -18.97 48.75 5.16
N ALA A 9 -19.93 47.92 5.57
CA ALA A 9 -20.80 47.13 4.71
C ALA A 9 -22.00 46.59 5.50
N THR A 10 -23.08 46.23 4.80
CA THR A 10 -24.25 45.53 5.36
C THR A 10 -24.46 44.22 4.59
N ALA A 11 -25.15 43.24 5.18
CA ALA A 11 -25.43 41.95 4.53
C ALA A 11 -26.81 41.43 4.91
N ASN A 12 -27.44 40.69 4.00
CA ASN A 12 -28.71 39.99 4.22
C ASN A 12 -28.47 38.48 4.37
N ILE A 13 -29.23 37.81 5.23
CA ILE A 13 -29.17 36.35 5.34
C ILE A 13 -30.15 35.73 4.35
N ILE A 14 -29.65 34.89 3.45
CA ILE A 14 -30.44 34.13 2.48
C ILE A 14 -29.94 32.69 2.50
N ASN A 15 -30.82 31.70 2.70
CA ASN A 15 -30.48 30.27 2.74
C ASN A 15 -29.29 29.95 3.68
N ASN A 16 -29.29 30.52 4.89
CA ASN A 16 -28.21 30.39 5.89
C ASN A 16 -26.84 30.97 5.47
N MET A 17 -26.79 31.84 4.45
CA MET A 17 -25.58 32.50 3.98
C MET A 17 -25.73 34.02 4.06
N TYR A 18 -24.67 34.71 4.51
CA TYR A 18 -24.62 36.17 4.52
C TYR A 18 -24.25 36.71 3.13
N ARG A 19 -25.17 37.41 2.49
CA ARG A 19 -24.98 38.10 1.21
C ARG A 19 -24.69 39.57 1.45
N LEU A 20 -23.49 40.04 1.13
CA LEU A 20 -23.09 41.44 1.28
C LEU A 20 -23.90 42.34 0.32
N ASN A 21 -24.44 43.44 0.84
CA ASN A 21 -25.16 44.45 0.06
C ASN A 21 -24.14 45.36 -0.61
N THR A 22 -23.85 45.11 -1.89
CA THR A 22 -22.97 45.96 -2.71
C THR A 22 -23.79 46.99 -3.50
N PRO A 23 -23.37 48.26 -3.58
CA PRO A 23 -24.01 49.24 -4.45
C PRO A 23 -23.66 48.94 -5.92
N GLY A 24 -24.69 48.61 -6.71
CA GLY A 24 -24.55 47.97 -8.01
C GLY A 24 -25.01 46.52 -7.87
N GLY A 25 -25.95 46.10 -8.72
CA GLY A 25 -26.72 44.85 -8.59
C GLY A 25 -25.88 43.58 -8.43
N ASP A 26 -26.56 42.44 -8.36
CA ASP A 26 -26.03 41.10 -8.06
C ASP A 26 -24.84 40.64 -8.93
N TYR A 27 -23.69 41.27 -8.78
CA TYR A 27 -22.43 40.87 -9.34
C TYR A 27 -21.62 40.31 -8.18
N ALA A 28 -21.83 39.02 -7.87
CA ALA A 28 -20.68 38.25 -7.43
C ALA A 28 -19.59 38.53 -8.48
N CYS A 29 -18.36 38.83 -8.05
CA CYS A 29 -17.23 38.98 -8.95
C CYS A 29 -17.13 37.72 -9.82
N MET A 30 -17.78 37.74 -10.98
CA MET A 30 -17.54 36.82 -12.06
C MET A 30 -16.22 37.32 -12.61
N SER A 31 -15.11 36.84 -12.04
CA SER A 31 -13.85 36.84 -12.78
C SER A 31 -14.18 36.28 -14.16
N GLU A 32 -13.81 36.98 -15.23
CA GLU A 32 -13.93 36.45 -16.59
C GLU A 32 -13.38 35.02 -16.57
N VAL A 33 -14.27 34.04 -16.69
CA VAL A 33 -13.89 32.62 -16.65
C VAL A 33 -13.34 32.31 -18.03
N GLY A 34 -12.11 32.77 -18.28
CA GLY A 34 -11.32 32.29 -19.40
C GLY A 34 -11.08 30.79 -19.27
N GLU A 35 -10.68 30.17 -20.38
CA GLU A 35 -10.34 28.75 -20.41
C GLU A 35 -9.39 28.38 -19.25
N GLN A 36 -9.80 27.45 -18.41
CA GLN A 36 -9.03 27.03 -17.25
C GLN A 36 -7.97 26.01 -17.64
N ASN A 37 -6.80 26.09 -17.00
CA ASN A 37 -5.75 25.10 -17.16
C ASN A 37 -6.09 23.84 -16.36
N ILE A 38 -6.43 22.75 -17.05
CA ILE A 38 -6.77 21.46 -16.47
C ILE A 38 -5.65 20.87 -15.59
N PHE A 39 -4.38 21.16 -15.89
CA PHE A 39 -3.24 20.72 -15.09
C PHE A 39 -3.19 21.41 -13.72
N LEU A 40 -3.55 22.70 -13.65
CA LEU A 40 -3.65 23.42 -12.38
C LEU A 40 -4.78 22.86 -11.50
N TRP A 41 -5.92 22.55 -12.10
CA TRP A 41 -7.03 21.90 -11.40
C TRP A 41 -6.68 20.49 -10.94
N HIS A 42 -5.91 19.73 -11.73
CA HIS A 42 -5.33 18.46 -11.29
C HIS A 42 -4.53 18.60 -9.99
N GLN A 43 -3.65 19.60 -9.89
CA GLN A 43 -2.89 19.85 -8.66
C GLN A 43 -3.78 20.31 -7.50
N ARG A 44 -4.70 21.26 -7.73
CA ARG A 44 -5.60 21.79 -6.69
C ARG A 44 -6.57 20.76 -6.12
N MET A 45 -7.02 19.81 -6.94
CA MET A 45 -7.95 18.75 -6.56
C MET A 45 -7.24 17.49 -6.02
N GLY A 46 -6.01 17.63 -5.55
CA GLY A 46 -5.26 16.51 -4.97
C GLY A 46 -4.87 15.44 -5.99
N HIS A 47 -4.39 15.86 -7.16
CA HIS A 47 -3.93 14.97 -8.22
C HIS A 47 -5.01 14.03 -8.80
N LEU A 48 -6.25 14.53 -8.87
CA LEU A 48 -7.39 13.82 -9.45
C LEU A 48 -7.11 13.41 -10.90
N ASN A 49 -7.58 12.22 -11.30
CA ASN A 49 -7.37 11.70 -12.66
C ASN A 49 -7.86 12.70 -13.73
N PHE A 50 -7.04 12.96 -14.76
CA PHE A 50 -7.37 13.87 -15.86
C PHE A 50 -8.68 13.52 -16.58
N ASP A 51 -9.01 12.24 -16.73
CA ASP A 51 -10.28 11.80 -17.32
C ASP A 51 -11.49 12.14 -16.46
N ARG A 52 -11.32 12.20 -15.13
CA ARG A 52 -12.37 12.69 -14.22
C ARG A 52 -12.51 14.19 -14.32
N LEU A 53 -11.39 14.92 -14.40
CA LEU A 53 -11.42 16.37 -14.58
C LEU A 53 -12.07 16.77 -15.90
N LYS A 54 -11.80 16.04 -16.99
CA LYS A 54 -12.44 16.28 -18.31
C LYS A 54 -13.97 16.21 -18.29
N LYS A 55 -14.55 15.42 -17.37
CA LYS A 55 -16.01 15.29 -17.20
C LYS A 55 -16.61 16.32 -16.23
N MET A 56 -15.77 17.10 -15.54
CA MET A 56 -16.22 18.09 -14.59
C MET A 56 -17.09 19.21 -15.23
N PRO A 57 -16.81 19.71 -16.45
CA PRO A 57 -17.66 20.69 -17.12
C PRO A 57 -19.09 20.22 -17.38
N GLU A 58 -19.31 18.90 -17.48
CA GLU A 58 -20.65 18.32 -17.68
C GLU A 58 -21.49 18.31 -16.39
N ASN A 59 -20.85 18.47 -15.22
CA ASN A 59 -21.46 18.27 -13.90
C ASN A 59 -21.32 19.49 -12.98
N ALA A 60 -20.70 20.57 -13.45
CA ALA A 60 -20.47 21.78 -12.67
C ALA A 60 -20.57 23.04 -13.55
N ASP A 61 -21.35 24.01 -13.09
CA ASP A 61 -21.46 25.31 -13.75
C ASP A 61 -20.14 26.09 -13.67
N HIS A 62 -19.88 26.93 -14.68
CA HIS A 62 -18.74 27.84 -14.73
C HIS A 62 -17.35 27.17 -14.72
N VAL A 63 -17.26 25.90 -15.13
CA VAL A 63 -15.99 25.19 -15.30
C VAL A 63 -15.80 24.85 -16.77
N THR A 64 -14.84 25.49 -17.43
CA THR A 64 -14.45 25.19 -18.81
C THR A 64 -12.93 25.04 -18.89
N PHE A 65 -12.46 23.95 -19.49
CA PHE A 65 -11.02 23.70 -19.68
C PHE A 65 -10.61 24.02 -21.12
N SER A 66 -9.38 24.50 -21.30
CA SER A 66 -8.81 24.77 -22.64
C SER A 66 -8.78 23.51 -23.51
N ALA A 67 -9.06 23.63 -24.81
CA ALA A 67 -9.20 22.50 -25.74
C ALA A 67 -7.94 21.60 -25.86
N ASN A 68 -6.75 22.14 -25.56
CA ASN A 68 -5.50 21.37 -25.65
C ASN A 68 -5.28 20.49 -24.41
N THR A 69 -5.97 19.35 -24.37
CA THR A 69 -5.89 18.35 -23.28
C THR A 69 -5.29 17.01 -23.70
N GLN A 70 -4.59 16.98 -24.84
CA GLN A 70 -3.90 15.79 -25.30
C GLN A 70 -2.63 15.54 -24.47
N SER A 71 -2.42 14.28 -24.09
CA SER A 71 -1.19 13.79 -23.44
C SER A 71 -0.80 14.47 -22.12
N LEU A 72 -1.78 14.79 -21.26
CA LEU A 72 -1.51 15.29 -19.91
C LEU A 72 -0.83 14.22 -19.06
N THR A 73 0.40 14.49 -18.63
CA THR A 73 1.13 13.60 -17.73
C THR A 73 1.66 14.39 -16.53
N CYS A 74 1.52 13.83 -15.34
CA CYS A 74 2.04 14.40 -14.10
C CYS A 74 3.12 13.47 -13.56
N VAL A 75 4.36 13.98 -13.42
CA VAL A 75 5.50 13.22 -12.89
C VAL A 75 5.23 12.74 -11.47
N THR A 76 4.73 13.62 -10.60
CA THR A 76 4.36 13.30 -9.21
C THR A 76 3.34 12.16 -9.13
N CYS A 77 2.35 12.14 -10.02
CA CYS A 77 1.39 11.03 -10.09
C CYS A 77 2.03 9.73 -10.57
N LYS A 78 2.95 9.79 -11.53
CA LYS A 78 3.63 8.59 -12.04
C LYS A 78 4.48 7.97 -10.95
N GLU A 79 5.26 8.76 -10.23
CA GLU A 79 6.10 8.30 -9.13
C GLU A 79 5.27 7.83 -7.94
N GLY A 80 4.25 8.60 -7.55
CA GLY A 80 3.38 8.26 -6.42
C GLY A 80 2.45 7.07 -6.66
N LYS A 81 2.15 6.73 -7.93
CA LYS A 81 1.31 5.58 -8.31
C LYS A 81 2.12 4.46 -8.98
N GLN A 82 3.45 4.56 -8.98
CA GLN A 82 4.30 3.53 -9.55
C GLN A 82 4.11 2.24 -8.74
N THR A 83 3.59 1.21 -9.39
CA THR A 83 3.52 -0.13 -8.80
C THR A 83 4.78 -0.90 -9.16
N ARG A 84 5.23 -1.76 -8.24
CA ARG A 84 6.29 -2.72 -8.53
C ARG A 84 5.81 -3.66 -9.64
N LEU A 85 6.67 -3.92 -10.63
CA LEU A 85 6.39 -4.92 -11.65
C LEU A 85 6.10 -6.29 -11.00
N PRO A 86 5.19 -7.09 -11.59
CA PRO A 86 4.91 -8.43 -11.09
C PRO A 86 6.20 -9.24 -11.08
N PHE A 87 6.38 -10.04 -10.03
CA PHE A 87 7.44 -11.03 -10.00
C PHE A 87 7.16 -12.09 -11.06
N LYS A 88 8.17 -12.44 -11.88
CA LYS A 88 8.07 -13.62 -12.74
C LYS A 88 7.91 -14.86 -11.87
N SER A 89 6.88 -15.67 -12.13
CA SER A 89 6.59 -16.89 -11.39
C SER A 89 7.49 -18.07 -11.81
N GLU A 90 8.71 -17.81 -12.26
CA GLU A 90 9.70 -18.83 -12.64
C GLU A 90 10.35 -19.40 -11.36
N GLY A 91 9.53 -19.98 -10.49
CA GLY A 91 10.01 -20.76 -9.35
C GLY A 91 10.33 -22.18 -9.82
N ASN A 92 11.60 -22.59 -9.74
CA ASN A 92 11.96 -24.00 -9.90
C ASN A 92 11.31 -24.80 -8.75
N ARG A 93 10.16 -25.42 -9.02
CA ARG A 93 9.51 -26.34 -8.11
C ARG A 93 10.34 -27.62 -8.02
N SER A 94 10.50 -28.15 -6.82
CA SER A 94 11.13 -29.44 -6.60
C SER A 94 10.40 -30.53 -7.37
N THR A 95 11.15 -31.46 -7.97
CA THR A 95 10.63 -32.59 -8.73
C THR A 95 10.70 -33.90 -7.94
N VAL A 96 11.48 -33.92 -6.85
CA VAL A 96 11.60 -35.08 -5.95
C VAL A 96 11.55 -34.66 -4.48
N PRO A 97 11.10 -35.55 -3.56
CA PRO A 97 11.13 -35.28 -2.12
C PRO A 97 12.53 -34.90 -1.63
N LEU A 98 12.59 -33.96 -0.67
CA LEU A 98 13.83 -33.49 -0.03
C LEU A 98 14.83 -32.78 -0.96
N GLN A 99 14.45 -32.47 -2.20
CA GLN A 99 15.28 -31.66 -3.10
C GLN A 99 15.48 -30.24 -2.55
N LEU A 100 14.43 -29.63 -2.03
CA LEU A 100 14.46 -28.33 -1.36
C LEU A 100 13.61 -28.39 -0.10
N VAL A 101 14.22 -28.07 1.02
CA VAL A 101 13.54 -27.87 2.30
C VAL A 101 13.68 -26.40 2.67
N HIS A 102 12.54 -25.74 2.87
CA HIS A 102 12.50 -24.39 3.42
C HIS A 102 12.44 -24.48 4.94
N SER A 103 13.23 -23.66 5.62
CA SER A 103 13.23 -23.58 7.06
C SER A 103 13.05 -22.14 7.52
N ASP A 104 12.24 -21.97 8.56
CA ASP A 104 11.91 -20.68 9.14
C ASP A 104 11.70 -20.82 10.65
N ILE A 105 12.15 -19.82 11.41
CA ILE A 105 11.92 -19.73 12.85
C ILE A 105 11.08 -18.53 13.17
N CYS A 106 10.01 -18.79 13.91
CA CYS A 106 9.11 -17.77 14.39
C CYS A 106 9.24 -17.62 15.90
N GLY A 107 9.40 -16.38 16.37
CA GLY A 107 9.43 -16.04 17.79
C GLY A 107 10.39 -14.89 18.12
N PRO A 108 10.44 -14.46 19.39
CA PRO A 108 9.75 -15.04 20.55
C PRO A 108 8.24 -14.77 20.54
N MET A 109 7.45 -15.77 20.91
CA MET A 109 6.01 -15.66 21.14
C MET A 109 5.76 -15.01 22.51
N GLU A 110 4.71 -14.19 22.59
CA GLU A 110 4.31 -13.53 23.84
C GLU A 110 3.93 -14.53 24.93
N THR A 111 3.19 -15.56 24.54
CA THR A 111 2.74 -16.63 25.45
C THR A 111 3.59 -17.88 25.25
N GLN A 112 4.08 -18.44 26.36
CA GLN A 112 4.81 -19.71 26.34
C GLN A 112 3.84 -20.87 26.14
N THR A 113 4.30 -21.92 25.46
CA THR A 113 3.58 -23.18 25.44
C THR A 113 3.60 -23.85 26.82
N ILE A 114 2.78 -24.88 27.02
CA ILE A 114 2.82 -25.73 28.23
C ILE A 114 4.24 -26.31 28.46
N GLY A 115 4.97 -26.58 27.37
CA GLY A 115 6.36 -27.03 27.40
C GLY A 115 7.40 -25.90 27.55
N SER A 116 6.99 -24.70 27.96
CA SER A 116 7.86 -23.52 28.14
C SER A 116 8.60 -23.06 26.86
N ALA A 117 8.12 -23.45 25.68
CA ALA A 117 8.70 -23.00 24.41
C ALA A 117 8.23 -21.59 24.06
N LYS A 118 9.11 -20.81 23.43
CA LYS A 118 8.86 -19.44 22.96
C LYS A 118 9.06 -19.27 21.46
N TYR A 119 9.61 -20.26 20.79
CA TYR A 119 9.81 -20.24 19.35
C TYR A 119 9.25 -21.52 18.74
N PHE A 120 8.95 -21.49 17.45
CA PHE A 120 8.77 -22.71 16.68
C PHE A 120 9.59 -22.63 15.39
N LEU A 121 10.17 -23.77 15.05
CA LEU A 121 10.98 -23.99 13.86
C LEU A 121 10.16 -24.85 12.91
N THR A 122 10.09 -24.43 11.65
CA THR A 122 9.43 -25.18 10.59
C THR A 122 10.42 -25.73 9.58
N PHE A 123 10.14 -26.92 9.07
CA PHE A 123 10.78 -27.49 7.89
C PHE A 123 9.73 -27.91 6.88
N THR A 124 9.69 -27.21 5.75
CA THR A 124 8.72 -27.40 4.68
C THR A 124 9.38 -28.07 3.49
N ASN A 125 8.99 -29.30 3.18
CA ASN A 125 9.42 -29.99 1.96
C ASN A 125 8.73 -29.37 0.74
N ASP A 126 9.49 -28.79 -0.18
CA ASP A 126 8.93 -28.07 -1.32
C ASP A 126 8.17 -28.98 -2.32
N TYR A 127 8.55 -30.26 -2.42
CA TYR A 127 7.88 -31.22 -3.30
C TYR A 127 6.53 -31.65 -2.73
N THR A 128 6.52 -32.21 -1.50
CA THR A 128 5.31 -32.78 -0.89
C THR A 128 4.42 -31.74 -0.23
N LYS A 129 4.94 -30.54 0.06
CA LYS A 129 4.30 -29.51 0.89
C LYS A 129 4.07 -29.92 2.35
N ASN A 130 4.66 -31.03 2.80
CA ASN A 130 4.62 -31.42 4.20
C ASN A 130 5.46 -30.44 5.05
N VAL A 131 4.90 -30.04 6.19
CA VAL A 131 5.54 -29.15 7.16
C VAL A 131 5.76 -29.92 8.45
N ASN A 132 7.00 -29.93 8.93
CA ASN A 132 7.36 -30.44 10.25
C ASN A 132 7.60 -29.24 11.17
N VAL A 133 7.04 -29.29 12.38
CA VAL A 133 7.09 -28.18 13.34
C VAL A 133 7.74 -28.66 14.63
N TYR A 134 8.75 -27.93 15.09
CA TYR A 134 9.44 -28.18 16.35
C TYR A 134 9.34 -26.96 17.26
N PHE A 135 8.93 -27.17 18.50
CA PHE A 135 8.89 -26.12 19.52
C PHE A 135 10.27 -25.96 20.17
N LEU A 136 10.74 -24.72 20.31
CA LEU A 136 12.05 -24.41 20.89
C LEU A 136 11.91 -23.47 22.10
N SER A 137 12.74 -23.71 23.11
CA SER A 137 12.89 -22.78 24.23
C SER A 137 13.83 -21.62 23.87
N LYS A 138 14.89 -21.91 23.12
CA LYS A 138 15.89 -20.93 22.65
C LYS A 138 16.14 -21.09 21.15
N LYS A 139 16.53 -20.01 20.47
CA LYS A 139 16.98 -20.06 19.06
C LYS A 139 18.19 -20.99 18.86
N SER A 140 19.09 -21.06 19.84
CA SER A 140 20.26 -21.95 19.80
C SER A 140 19.92 -23.45 19.69
N ASP A 141 18.67 -23.84 19.98
CA ASP A 141 18.24 -25.24 19.93
C ASP A 141 17.97 -25.72 18.48
N THR A 142 18.00 -24.79 17.51
CA THR A 142 17.70 -25.02 16.09
C THR A 142 18.55 -26.11 15.47
N LEU A 143 19.87 -26.07 15.67
CA LEU A 143 20.77 -27.05 15.08
C LEU A 143 20.47 -28.48 15.59
N THR A 144 20.10 -28.60 16.87
CA THR A 144 19.71 -29.88 17.47
C THR A 144 18.45 -30.41 16.80
N LYS A 145 17.41 -29.57 16.65
CA LYS A 145 16.16 -29.96 15.99
C LYS A 145 16.32 -30.23 14.50
N PHE A 146 17.21 -29.52 13.82
CA PHE A 146 17.56 -29.83 12.44
C PHE A 146 18.18 -31.23 12.29
N LYS A 147 19.08 -31.63 13.20
CA LYS A 147 19.69 -32.97 13.17
C LYS A 147 18.64 -34.06 13.38
N GLU A 148 17.73 -33.86 14.34
CA GLU A 148 16.60 -34.76 14.58
C GLU A 148 15.72 -34.89 13.32
N PHE A 149 15.29 -33.76 12.75
CA PHE A 149 14.50 -33.69 11.53
C PHE A 149 15.19 -34.40 10.35
N LYS A 150 16.47 -34.08 10.10
CA LYS A 150 17.25 -34.67 9.01
C LYS A 150 17.29 -36.19 9.12
N ASN A 151 17.67 -36.71 10.29
CA ASN A 151 17.75 -38.15 10.50
C ASN A 151 16.39 -38.82 10.30
N GLU A 152 15.31 -38.22 10.77
CA GLU A 152 13.97 -38.78 10.63
C GLU A 152 13.53 -38.85 9.16
N VAL A 153 13.56 -37.72 8.43
CA VAL A 153 13.02 -37.67 7.07
C VAL A 153 13.88 -38.41 6.06
N GLU A 154 15.21 -38.43 6.25
CA GLU A 154 16.09 -39.15 5.35
C GLU A 154 15.92 -40.67 5.47
N ASN A 155 15.69 -41.17 6.70
CA ASN A 155 15.39 -42.58 6.93
C ASN A 155 13.99 -42.97 6.45
N GLN A 156 12.97 -42.14 6.72
CA GLN A 156 11.58 -42.42 6.31
C GLN A 156 11.41 -42.46 4.79
N LEU A 157 12.09 -41.55 4.07
CA LEU A 157 11.95 -41.40 2.62
C LEU A 157 13.07 -42.10 1.84
N ASN A 158 14.04 -42.69 2.53
CA ASN A 158 15.24 -43.30 1.95
C ASN A 158 15.91 -42.38 0.91
N SER A 159 16.01 -41.09 1.23
CA SER A 159 16.50 -40.02 0.35
C SER A 159 17.19 -38.93 1.17
N LEU A 160 18.13 -38.17 0.59
CA LEU A 160 18.87 -37.14 1.31
C LEU A 160 18.31 -35.74 1.04
N ILE A 161 18.43 -34.86 2.03
CA ILE A 161 18.18 -33.42 1.87
C ILE A 161 19.27 -32.83 0.97
N LYS A 162 18.87 -32.31 -0.20
CA LYS A 162 19.82 -31.73 -1.18
C LYS A 162 20.10 -30.25 -0.91
N ILE A 163 19.05 -29.48 -0.61
CA ILE A 163 19.15 -28.03 -0.39
C ILE A 163 18.30 -27.67 0.82
N LEU A 164 18.92 -27.02 1.80
CA LEU A 164 18.23 -26.31 2.87
C LEU A 164 18.25 -24.82 2.54
N ARG A 165 17.08 -24.17 2.55
CA ARG A 165 16.94 -22.72 2.38
C ARG A 165 16.41 -22.11 3.67
N THR A 166 17.19 -21.18 4.22
CA THR A 166 16.86 -20.36 5.38
C THR A 166 16.87 -18.88 4.99
N ASP A 167 16.39 -18.01 5.88
CA ASP A 167 16.32 -16.55 5.70
C ASP A 167 17.60 -15.80 6.13
N ASN A 168 18.73 -16.50 6.29
CA ASN A 168 19.99 -15.97 6.85
C ASN A 168 19.88 -15.40 8.28
N GLY A 169 18.99 -15.93 9.11
CA GLY A 169 18.99 -15.66 10.55
C GLY A 169 20.32 -16.01 11.24
N LEU A 170 20.67 -15.29 12.32
CA LEU A 170 21.88 -15.49 13.14
C LEU A 170 21.73 -16.60 14.20
N GLU A 171 20.95 -17.62 13.88
CA GLU A 171 20.35 -18.54 14.87
C GLU A 171 21.33 -19.53 15.49
#